data_AF-A0A7W1L893-F1
#
_entry.id   AF-A0A7W1L893-F1
#
_cell.length_a   1.000
_cell.length_b   1.000
_cell.length_c   1.000
_cell.angle_alpha   90.00
_cell.angle_beta   90.00
_cell.angle_gamma   90.00
#
_symmetry.space_group_name_H-M   'P 1'
#
loop_
_entity.id
_entity.type
_entity.pdbx_description
1 polymer ?
#
loop_
_entity_poly.entity_id
_entity_poly.type
_entity_poly.pdbx_seq_one_letter_code
_entity_poly.pdbx_strand_id
1 'polypeptide(L)'
;IEYVFSEKVANADYERVMREFAEKGNTFIVGESFAVEAAARKVAKDYPKVSFLMGSSGKPQAPNFAVFDNYIQEPAYLTGMIAGGMTKTNKIGMVGGYPIPEVNRLMHAFMAGAKETNPKVEFMVTFIGSWFDPPKAKEAAFAMIEKGADVMYAERFGVSDAAKERGKLAIGNVIDTQAQYPDTVVVSALWNMEPTIETALKTVKAGKFKAEDYGQYSTMKFKGSELSKLGTFEAKVPKELASKVAAKQKDILDSKFKVPVVETEPKSTAK
;
A
#
# COMPACT_ATOMS: atom_id res chain seq x y z
N ILE A 1 10.83 -26.04 -3.55
CA ILE A 1 10.62 -25.09 -2.44
C ILE A 1 9.52 -25.71 -1.61
N GLU A 2 9.80 -26.01 -0.36
CA GLU A 2 8.75 -26.33 0.61
C GLU A 2 8.33 -25.02 1.27
N TYR A 3 7.03 -24.80 1.41
CA TYR A 3 6.47 -23.58 1.95
C TYR A 3 5.55 -23.93 3.12
N VAL A 4 5.82 -23.29 4.27
CA VAL A 4 5.01 -23.38 5.48
C VAL A 4 4.71 -21.96 5.94
N PHE A 5 3.54 -21.73 6.51
CA PHE A 5 3.10 -20.40 6.92
C PHE A 5 2.35 -20.44 8.25
N SER A 6 2.34 -19.28 8.91
CA SER A 6 1.47 -18.96 10.03
C SER A 6 0.81 -17.62 9.73
N GLU A 7 -0.49 -17.53 9.94
CA GLU A 7 -1.28 -16.32 9.71
C GLU A 7 -1.84 -15.79 11.03
N LYS A 8 -2.23 -14.51 11.05
CA LYS A 8 -2.81 -13.85 12.24
C LYS A 8 -1.92 -13.95 13.50
N VAL A 9 -0.60 -13.92 13.30
CA VAL A 9 0.38 -13.92 14.39
C VAL A 9 0.30 -12.59 15.14
N ALA A 10 -0.05 -12.63 16.42
CA ALA A 10 -0.08 -11.44 17.25
C ALA A 10 1.34 -10.90 17.48
N ASN A 11 1.49 -9.58 17.66
CA ASN A 11 2.79 -8.95 17.88
C ASN A 11 3.59 -9.58 19.05
N ALA A 12 2.90 -9.99 20.11
CA ALA A 12 3.52 -10.65 21.28
C ALA A 12 4.05 -12.06 20.98
N ASP A 13 3.46 -12.75 19.98
CA ASP A 13 3.86 -14.10 19.56
C ASP A 13 4.91 -14.10 18.46
N TYR A 14 5.16 -12.95 17.84
CA TYR A 14 5.95 -12.86 16.61
C TYR A 14 7.40 -13.34 16.79
N GLU A 15 8.05 -13.00 17.91
CA GLU A 15 9.40 -13.50 18.24
C GLU A 15 9.42 -15.03 18.33
N ARG A 16 8.48 -15.61 19.08
CA ARG A 16 8.37 -17.06 19.27
C ARG A 16 8.16 -17.78 17.93
N VAL A 17 7.21 -17.30 17.11
CA VAL A 17 6.90 -17.92 15.82
C VAL A 17 8.09 -17.84 14.85
N MET A 18 8.82 -16.72 14.79
CA MET A 18 10.02 -16.62 13.96
C MET A 18 11.10 -17.62 14.40
N ARG A 19 11.31 -17.80 15.72
CA ARG A 19 12.25 -18.80 16.26
C ARG A 19 11.83 -20.22 15.90
N GLU A 20 10.55 -20.55 16.07
CA GLU A 20 10.02 -21.87 15.73
C GLU A 20 10.26 -22.23 14.26
N PHE A 21 10.09 -21.29 13.33
CA PHE A 21 10.40 -21.54 11.92
C PHE A 21 11.90 -21.82 11.72
N ALA A 22 12.77 -21.01 12.33
CA ALA A 22 14.22 -21.21 12.23
C ALA A 22 14.66 -22.56 12.84
N GLU A 23 14.10 -22.95 13.99
CA GLU A 23 14.39 -24.20 14.70
C GLU A 23 13.86 -25.44 13.96
N LYS A 24 12.76 -25.30 13.22
CA LYS A 24 12.24 -26.33 12.30
C LYS A 24 13.07 -26.47 11.02
N GLY A 25 14.15 -25.71 10.88
CA GLY A 25 15.09 -25.81 9.75
C GLY A 25 14.72 -24.96 8.55
N ASN A 26 13.78 -24.01 8.66
CA ASN A 26 13.49 -23.07 7.57
C ASN A 26 14.70 -22.14 7.36
N THR A 27 15.22 -22.11 6.14
CA THR A 27 16.43 -21.34 5.79
C THR A 27 16.14 -19.95 5.23
N PHE A 28 14.88 -19.67 4.88
CA PHE A 28 14.39 -18.39 4.40
C PHE A 28 13.05 -18.08 5.05
N ILE A 29 12.97 -16.94 5.73
CA ILE A 29 11.77 -16.47 6.44
C ILE A 29 11.37 -15.13 5.83
N VAL A 30 10.11 -15.05 5.41
CA VAL A 30 9.47 -13.83 4.93
C VAL A 30 8.38 -13.44 5.93
N GLY A 31 8.31 -12.16 6.27
CA GLY A 31 7.26 -11.64 7.15
C GLY A 31 7.29 -10.12 7.27
N GLU A 32 6.63 -9.59 8.29
CA GLU A 32 6.53 -8.16 8.58
C GLU A 32 7.11 -7.85 9.97
N SER A 33 7.91 -6.79 10.08
CA SER A 33 8.52 -6.35 11.35
C SER A 33 8.09 -4.95 11.78
N PHE A 34 7.22 -4.26 11.04
CA PHE A 34 6.80 -2.88 11.31
C PHE A 34 6.47 -2.59 12.79
N ALA A 35 5.74 -3.49 13.45
CA ALA A 35 5.34 -3.35 14.86
C ALA A 35 6.27 -4.06 15.87
N VAL A 36 7.25 -4.85 15.39
CA VAL A 36 8.07 -5.77 16.19
C VAL A 36 9.57 -5.72 15.82
N GLU A 37 10.04 -4.59 15.30
CA GLU A 37 11.40 -4.39 14.76
C GLU A 37 12.51 -4.93 15.67
N ALA A 38 12.48 -4.54 16.96
CA ALA A 38 13.51 -4.94 17.91
C ALA A 38 13.55 -6.47 18.12
N ALA A 39 12.38 -7.09 18.24
CA ALA A 39 12.24 -8.52 18.44
C ALA A 39 12.65 -9.31 17.19
N ALA A 40 12.15 -8.91 16.01
CA ALA A 40 12.50 -9.55 14.74
C ALA A 40 14.02 -9.49 14.45
N ARG A 41 14.66 -8.34 14.70
CA ARG A 41 16.11 -8.17 14.53
C ARG A 41 16.92 -8.97 15.54
N LYS A 42 16.44 -9.11 16.77
CA LYS A 42 17.06 -9.99 17.78
C LYS A 42 17.03 -11.44 17.31
N VAL A 43 15.89 -11.93 16.84
CA VAL A 43 15.80 -13.29 16.27
C VAL A 43 16.78 -13.45 15.11
N ALA A 44 16.82 -12.52 14.16
CA ALA A 44 17.73 -12.65 13.03
C ALA A 44 19.21 -12.74 13.41
N LYS A 45 19.63 -12.05 14.48
CA LYS A 45 20.98 -12.17 15.05
C LYS A 45 21.25 -13.55 15.66
N ASP A 46 20.25 -14.15 16.31
CA ASP A 46 20.38 -15.47 16.94
C ASP A 46 20.45 -16.60 15.90
N TYR A 47 19.92 -16.40 14.68
CA TYR A 47 19.95 -17.37 13.58
C TYR A 47 20.66 -16.82 12.33
N PRO A 48 21.99 -16.58 12.37
CA PRO A 48 22.73 -15.91 11.30
C PRO A 48 22.79 -16.68 9.97
N LYS A 49 22.43 -17.97 9.97
CA LYS A 49 22.35 -18.83 8.77
C LYS A 49 20.98 -18.77 8.07
N VAL A 50 19.96 -18.20 8.73
CA VAL A 50 18.63 -18.04 8.16
C VAL A 50 18.56 -16.70 7.45
N SER A 51 18.04 -16.67 6.23
CA SER A 51 17.80 -15.45 5.47
C SER A 51 16.45 -14.85 5.87
N PHE A 52 16.41 -13.59 6.31
CA PHE A 52 15.19 -12.88 6.68
C PHE A 52 14.90 -11.76 5.69
N LEU A 53 13.73 -11.82 5.04
CA LEU A 53 13.19 -10.73 4.23
C LEU A 53 11.95 -10.18 4.92
N MET A 54 12.07 -8.98 5.52
CA MET A 54 11.07 -8.45 6.43
C MET A 54 10.49 -7.11 5.96
N GLY A 55 9.16 -6.97 5.97
CA GLY A 55 8.48 -5.71 5.77
C GLY A 55 8.84 -4.75 6.91
N SER A 56 9.51 -3.64 6.63
CA SER A 56 10.17 -2.83 7.67
C SER A 56 10.27 -1.37 7.28
N SER A 57 9.98 -0.48 8.23
CA SER A 57 10.30 0.96 8.13
C SER A 57 11.79 1.26 8.39
N GLY A 58 12.53 0.30 8.94
CA GLY A 58 13.95 0.40 9.21
C GLY A 58 14.84 -0.01 8.03
N LYS A 59 16.15 0.19 8.19
CA LYS A 59 17.17 -0.20 7.19
C LYS A 59 17.52 -1.70 7.26
N PRO A 60 18.07 -2.27 6.17
CA PRO A 60 18.64 -3.61 6.21
C PRO A 60 19.72 -3.73 7.28
N GLN A 61 19.88 -4.92 7.85
CA GLN A 61 20.87 -5.19 8.88
C GLN A 61 21.66 -6.47 8.58
N ALA A 62 22.97 -6.29 8.37
CA ALA A 62 23.88 -7.39 8.10
C ALA A 62 23.92 -8.40 9.27
N PRO A 63 24.15 -9.69 8.96
CA PRO A 63 24.38 -10.24 7.63
C PRO A 63 23.09 -10.60 6.86
N ASN A 64 21.99 -10.84 7.58
CA ASN A 64 20.89 -11.69 7.08
C ASN A 64 19.49 -11.07 7.22
N PHE A 65 19.36 -9.79 7.57
CA PHE A 65 18.08 -9.10 7.68
C PHE A 65 17.91 -8.12 6.51
N ALA A 66 17.36 -8.61 5.40
CA ALA A 66 16.91 -7.76 4.31
C ALA A 66 15.54 -7.16 4.65
N VAL A 67 15.28 -5.97 4.10
CA VAL A 67 14.01 -5.29 4.30
C VAL A 67 13.32 -5.07 2.96
N PHE A 68 12.00 -5.03 2.99
CA PHE A 68 11.19 -4.48 1.91
C PHE A 68 10.17 -3.51 2.51
N ASP A 69 9.64 -2.65 1.65
CA ASP A 69 8.53 -1.77 1.98
C ASP A 69 7.64 -1.66 0.73
N ASN A 70 6.40 -1.29 0.94
CA ASN A 70 5.40 -1.11 -0.09
C ASN A 70 5.60 0.26 -0.79
N TYR A 71 6.50 0.29 -1.78
CA TYR A 71 6.73 1.47 -2.62
C TYR A 71 5.73 1.58 -3.79
N ILE A 72 4.42 1.54 -3.50
CA ILE A 72 3.33 1.74 -4.49
C ILE A 72 2.89 3.22 -4.66
N GLN A 73 3.73 4.19 -4.32
CA GLN A 73 3.42 5.62 -4.52
C GLN A 73 3.12 5.96 -5.99
N GLU A 74 3.70 5.23 -6.94
CA GLU A 74 3.52 5.45 -8.37
C GLU A 74 2.06 5.21 -8.80
N PRO A 75 1.45 4.03 -8.59
CA PRO A 75 0.04 3.85 -8.86
C PRO A 75 -0.86 4.62 -7.88
N ALA A 76 -0.46 4.86 -6.62
CA ALA A 76 -1.24 5.69 -5.70
C ALA A 76 -1.41 7.13 -6.23
N TYR A 77 -0.36 7.69 -6.85
CA TYR A 77 -0.44 8.97 -7.53
C TYR A 77 -1.43 8.94 -8.70
N LEU A 78 -1.37 7.89 -9.53
CA LEU A 78 -2.25 7.73 -10.69
C LEU A 78 -3.72 7.54 -10.28
N THR A 79 -4.00 6.76 -9.22
CA THR A 79 -5.36 6.65 -8.69
C THR A 79 -5.83 7.95 -8.07
N GLY A 80 -4.93 8.73 -7.46
CA GLY A 80 -5.16 10.10 -7.03
C GLY A 80 -5.67 10.98 -8.16
N MET A 81 -4.99 10.97 -9.31
CA MET A 81 -5.44 11.71 -10.51
C MET A 81 -6.85 11.32 -10.94
N ILE A 82 -7.17 10.02 -10.95
CA ILE A 82 -8.55 9.56 -11.23
C ILE A 82 -9.52 10.13 -10.20
N ALA A 83 -9.20 10.06 -8.91
CA ALA A 83 -10.06 10.57 -7.84
C ALA A 83 -10.33 12.08 -7.96
N GLY A 84 -9.28 12.87 -8.22
CA GLY A 84 -9.38 14.33 -8.38
C GLY A 84 -10.25 14.73 -9.57
N GLY A 85 -10.17 14.00 -10.69
CA GLY A 85 -11.02 14.23 -11.86
C GLY A 85 -12.44 13.65 -11.75
N MET A 86 -12.71 12.77 -10.79
CA MET A 86 -14.02 12.13 -10.58
C MET A 86 -14.85 12.77 -9.47
N THR A 87 -14.23 13.44 -8.49
CA THR A 87 -14.96 14.17 -7.44
C THR A 87 -15.78 15.31 -8.04
N LYS A 88 -17.01 15.47 -7.54
CA LYS A 88 -17.94 16.55 -7.88
C LYS A 88 -18.01 17.60 -6.78
N THR A 89 -17.71 17.22 -5.53
CA THR A 89 -17.72 18.12 -4.37
C THR A 89 -16.36 18.76 -4.08
N ASN A 90 -15.29 18.30 -4.75
CA ASN A 90 -13.90 18.61 -4.42
C ASN A 90 -13.49 18.12 -3.02
N LYS A 91 -14.25 17.23 -2.38
CA LYS A 91 -13.93 16.70 -1.06
C LYS A 91 -13.65 15.21 -1.15
N ILE A 92 -12.44 14.82 -0.77
CA ILE A 92 -12.03 13.41 -0.72
C ILE A 92 -11.78 12.99 0.72
N GLY A 93 -12.41 11.90 1.14
CA GLY A 93 -12.16 11.28 2.44
C GLY A 93 -11.05 10.23 2.34
N MET A 94 -10.11 10.24 3.28
CA MET A 94 -8.97 9.32 3.29
C MET A 94 -8.84 8.68 4.67
N VAL A 95 -9.01 7.36 4.73
CA VAL A 95 -8.94 6.60 5.97
C VAL A 95 -7.78 5.62 5.90
N GLY A 96 -6.78 5.82 6.77
CA GLY A 96 -5.60 4.96 6.88
C GLY A 96 -5.57 4.14 8.18
N GLY A 97 -4.70 3.13 8.25
CA GLY A 97 -4.47 2.37 9.49
C GLY A 97 -3.70 3.13 10.55
N TYR A 98 -2.37 3.19 10.41
CA TYR A 98 -1.45 3.92 11.29
C TYR A 98 -0.67 4.97 10.50
N PRO A 99 -0.30 6.11 11.10
CA PRO A 99 0.48 7.16 10.44
C PRO A 99 1.98 6.84 10.36
N ILE A 100 2.32 5.68 9.80
CA ILE A 100 3.72 5.27 9.59
C ILE A 100 4.24 5.77 8.23
N PRO A 101 5.57 5.80 8.01
CA PRO A 101 6.16 6.30 6.76
C PRO A 101 5.52 5.76 5.48
N GLU A 102 5.25 4.45 5.43
CA GLU A 102 4.56 3.80 4.30
C GLU A 102 3.20 4.43 4.01
N VAL A 103 2.29 4.42 4.99
CA VAL A 103 0.91 4.91 4.78
C VAL A 103 0.92 6.39 4.44
N ASN A 104 1.77 7.17 5.11
CA ASN A 104 1.94 8.60 4.85
C ASN A 104 2.38 8.86 3.40
N ARG A 105 3.35 8.09 2.90
CA ARG A 105 3.84 8.15 1.52
C ARG A 105 2.73 7.93 0.50
N LEU A 106 1.91 6.89 0.71
CA LEU A 106 0.83 6.57 -0.23
C LEU A 106 -0.26 7.64 -0.22
N MET A 107 -0.65 8.11 0.96
CA MET A 107 -1.64 9.18 1.09
C MET A 107 -1.14 10.48 0.43
N HIS A 108 0.12 10.86 0.65
CA HIS A 108 0.70 12.05 0.01
C HIS A 108 0.79 11.92 -1.52
N ALA A 109 1.18 10.76 -2.04
CA ALA A 109 1.21 10.50 -3.47
C ALA A 109 -0.19 10.63 -4.09
N PHE A 110 -1.19 10.01 -3.45
CA PHE A 110 -2.59 10.13 -3.85
C PHE A 110 -3.09 11.58 -3.82
N MET A 111 -2.81 12.33 -2.75
CA MET A 111 -3.17 13.75 -2.64
C MET A 111 -2.53 14.60 -3.75
N ALA A 112 -1.25 14.34 -4.06
CA ALA A 112 -0.53 15.05 -5.11
C ALA A 112 -1.11 14.75 -6.51
N GLY A 113 -1.46 13.49 -6.77
CA GLY A 113 -2.13 13.09 -8.02
C GLY A 113 -3.50 13.74 -8.18
N ALA A 114 -4.32 13.71 -7.13
CA ALA A 114 -5.65 14.33 -7.16
C ALA A 114 -5.57 15.84 -7.46
N LYS A 115 -4.62 16.54 -6.81
CA LYS A 115 -4.35 17.96 -7.06
C LYS A 115 -3.88 18.27 -8.47
N GLU A 116 -3.17 17.35 -9.15
CA GLU A 116 -2.73 17.57 -10.53
C GLU A 116 -3.93 17.69 -11.48
N THR A 117 -4.96 16.86 -11.29
CA THR A 117 -6.18 16.90 -12.11
C THR A 117 -7.22 17.89 -11.62
N ASN A 118 -7.21 18.21 -10.33
CA ASN A 118 -8.16 19.12 -9.70
C ASN A 118 -7.47 19.92 -8.59
N PRO A 119 -6.95 21.12 -8.88
CA PRO A 119 -6.27 21.96 -7.89
C PRO A 119 -7.14 22.44 -6.73
N LYS A 120 -8.47 22.31 -6.82
CA LYS A 120 -9.43 22.75 -5.79
C LYS A 120 -9.78 21.65 -4.78
N VAL A 121 -9.28 20.43 -4.99
CA VAL A 121 -9.60 19.30 -4.11
C VAL A 121 -9.07 19.52 -2.69
N GLU A 122 -9.91 19.20 -1.72
CA GLU A 122 -9.63 19.21 -0.30
C GLU A 122 -9.75 17.79 0.28
N PHE A 123 -8.96 17.51 1.32
CA PHE A 123 -8.84 16.17 1.90
C PHE A 123 -9.27 16.16 3.36
N MET A 124 -10.02 15.13 3.74
CA MET A 124 -10.27 14.75 5.13
C MET A 124 -9.42 13.51 5.43
N VAL A 125 -8.53 13.60 6.40
CA VAL A 125 -7.58 12.52 6.73
C VAL A 125 -7.90 11.98 8.12
N THR A 126 -7.96 10.66 8.27
CA THR A 126 -8.10 10.01 9.58
C THR A 126 -7.34 8.69 9.60
N PHE A 127 -6.66 8.42 10.72
CA PHE A 127 -6.03 7.14 10.99
C PHE A 127 -6.81 6.39 12.06
N ILE A 128 -7.16 5.12 11.82
CA ILE A 128 -7.97 4.34 12.76
C ILE A 128 -7.13 3.71 13.89
N GLY A 129 -5.80 3.77 13.81
CA GLY A 129 -4.90 3.16 14.78
C GLY A 129 -5.01 1.63 14.81
N SER A 130 -5.30 1.02 13.67
CA SER A 130 -5.41 -0.44 13.49
C SER A 130 -5.09 -0.84 12.04
N TRP A 131 -4.44 -2.00 11.87
CA TRP A 131 -4.24 -2.62 10.55
C TRP A 131 -5.50 -3.32 10.06
N PHE A 132 -6.32 -3.84 10.98
CA PHE A 132 -7.55 -4.55 10.65
C PHE A 132 -8.65 -4.25 11.66
N ASP A 133 -9.48 -3.26 11.34
CA ASP A 133 -10.71 -2.93 12.06
C ASP A 133 -11.73 -2.36 11.05
N PRO A 134 -12.41 -3.24 10.28
CA PRO A 134 -13.39 -2.81 9.29
C PRO A 134 -14.54 -1.96 9.87
N PRO A 135 -15.13 -2.27 11.05
CA PRO A 135 -16.13 -1.42 11.68
C PRO A 135 -15.65 0.02 11.89
N LYS A 136 -14.46 0.21 12.47
CA LYS A 136 -13.91 1.55 12.73
C LYS A 136 -13.56 2.30 11.44
N ALA A 137 -13.03 1.61 10.44
CA ALA A 137 -12.79 2.19 9.11
C ALA A 137 -14.08 2.67 8.44
N LYS A 138 -15.16 1.88 8.56
CA LYS A 138 -16.48 2.21 8.03
C LYS A 138 -17.10 3.43 8.73
N GLU A 139 -17.02 3.49 10.05
CA GLU A 139 -17.51 4.64 10.84
C GLU A 139 -16.78 5.93 10.46
N ALA A 140 -15.45 5.90 10.38
CA ALA A 140 -14.65 7.05 9.97
C ALA A 140 -15.03 7.53 8.56
N ALA A 141 -15.25 6.60 7.63
CA ALA A 141 -15.67 6.90 6.27
C ALA A 141 -17.07 7.53 6.21
N PHE A 142 -18.04 7.03 6.99
CA PHE A 142 -19.37 7.65 7.09
C PHE A 142 -19.30 9.10 7.56
N ALA A 143 -18.52 9.39 8.59
CA ALA A 143 -18.37 10.75 9.10
C ALA A 143 -17.82 11.72 8.03
N MET A 144 -16.92 11.26 7.17
CA MET A 144 -16.38 12.07 6.06
C MET A 144 -17.42 12.27 4.94
N ILE A 145 -18.17 11.22 4.60
CA ILE A 145 -19.23 11.29 3.59
C ILE A 145 -20.33 12.27 4.05
N GLU A 146 -20.70 12.24 5.33
CA GLU A 146 -21.66 13.18 5.93
C GLU A 146 -21.15 14.62 5.92
N LYS A 147 -19.83 14.83 5.94
CA LYS A 147 -19.18 16.14 5.75
C LYS A 147 -18.99 16.54 4.28
N GLY A 148 -19.50 15.73 3.34
CA GLY A 148 -19.56 16.03 1.92
C GLY A 148 -18.49 15.38 1.05
N ALA A 149 -17.70 14.43 1.58
CA ALA A 149 -16.81 13.64 0.74
C ALA A 149 -17.62 12.76 -0.23
N ASP A 150 -17.26 12.78 -1.51
CA ASP A 150 -17.93 11.99 -2.55
C ASP A 150 -17.04 10.95 -3.25
N VAL A 151 -15.74 11.00 -2.96
CA VAL A 151 -14.75 9.98 -3.29
C VAL A 151 -13.99 9.62 -2.02
N MET A 152 -13.75 8.33 -1.81
CA MET A 152 -13.04 7.79 -0.66
C MET A 152 -11.75 7.08 -1.06
N TYR A 153 -10.63 7.40 -0.42
CA TYR A 153 -9.41 6.59 -0.49
C TYR A 153 -9.51 5.45 0.52
N ALA A 154 -9.72 4.24 0.01
CA ALA A 154 -10.00 3.03 0.77
C ALA A 154 -8.72 2.22 1.02
N GLU A 155 -7.86 2.75 1.89
CA GLU A 155 -6.67 2.02 2.36
C GLU A 155 -7.03 0.84 3.26
N ARG A 156 -8.24 0.84 3.83
CA ARG A 156 -8.83 -0.23 4.65
C ARG A 156 -10.17 -0.67 4.06
N PHE A 157 -10.47 -1.97 4.10
CA PHE A 157 -11.69 -2.56 3.52
C PHE A 157 -13.00 -1.90 3.94
N GLY A 158 -13.15 -1.54 5.22
CA GLY A 158 -14.40 -0.95 5.73
C GLY A 158 -14.79 0.38 5.05
N VAL A 159 -13.84 1.05 4.40
CA VAL A 159 -14.08 2.28 3.62
C VAL A 159 -14.88 1.99 2.35
N SER A 160 -14.56 0.90 1.64
CA SER A 160 -15.30 0.48 0.45
C SER A 160 -16.73 0.07 0.78
N ASP A 161 -16.94 -0.57 1.95
CA ASP A 161 -18.29 -0.87 2.46
C ASP A 161 -19.09 0.40 2.72
N ALA A 162 -18.49 1.39 3.38
CA ALA A 162 -19.14 2.68 3.62
C ALA A 162 -19.52 3.39 2.32
N ALA A 163 -18.59 3.42 1.35
CA ALA A 163 -18.81 4.05 0.06
C ALA A 163 -19.94 3.36 -0.70
N LYS A 164 -19.98 2.02 -0.72
CA LYS A 164 -21.09 1.23 -1.29
C LYS A 164 -22.43 1.57 -0.66
N GLU A 165 -22.50 1.56 0.67
CA GLU A 165 -23.75 1.81 1.40
C GLU A 165 -24.30 3.23 1.19
N ARG A 166 -23.42 4.22 1.01
CA ARG A 166 -23.80 5.62 0.77
C ARG A 166 -23.81 6.02 -0.71
N GLY A 167 -23.59 5.07 -1.62
CA GLY A 167 -23.53 5.34 -3.06
C GLY A 167 -22.46 6.34 -3.48
N LYS A 168 -21.28 6.30 -2.83
CA LYS A 168 -20.11 7.13 -3.12
C LYS A 168 -19.02 6.32 -3.80
N LEU A 169 -18.10 7.00 -4.46
CA LEU A 169 -16.98 6.34 -5.13
C LEU A 169 -15.88 6.00 -4.12
N ALA A 170 -15.15 4.93 -4.40
CA ALA A 170 -13.98 4.50 -3.66
C ALA A 170 -12.80 4.26 -4.61
N ILE A 171 -11.60 4.48 -4.09
CA ILE A 171 -10.32 4.15 -4.72
C ILE A 171 -9.67 3.09 -3.85
N GLY A 172 -9.40 1.92 -4.43
CA GLY A 172 -8.78 0.81 -3.71
C GLY A 172 -7.27 0.98 -3.54
N ASN A 173 -6.71 0.23 -2.61
CA ASN A 173 -5.28 0.15 -2.34
C ASN A 173 -4.85 -1.28 -2.08
N VAL A 174 -3.61 -1.61 -2.42
CA VAL A 174 -2.93 -2.91 -2.29
C VAL A 174 -3.48 -4.02 -3.20
N ILE A 175 -4.79 -4.22 -3.25
CA ILE A 175 -5.44 -5.29 -4.02
C ILE A 175 -6.62 -4.77 -4.86
N ASP A 176 -7.04 -5.55 -5.85
CA ASP A 176 -8.23 -5.23 -6.65
C ASP A 176 -9.49 -5.80 -5.99
N THR A 177 -10.36 -4.89 -5.53
CA THR A 177 -11.64 -5.24 -4.91
C THR A 177 -12.85 -4.88 -5.79
N GLN A 178 -12.63 -4.45 -7.03
CA GLN A 178 -13.72 -3.97 -7.88
C GLN A 178 -14.79 -5.04 -8.14
N ALA A 179 -14.41 -6.32 -8.20
CA ALA A 179 -15.38 -7.41 -8.33
C ALA A 179 -16.37 -7.49 -7.15
N GLN A 180 -15.98 -7.08 -5.94
CA GLN A 180 -16.88 -7.02 -4.77
C GLN A 180 -17.67 -5.70 -4.69
N TYR A 181 -17.15 -4.65 -5.34
CA TYR A 181 -17.68 -3.29 -5.32
C TYR A 181 -17.81 -2.67 -6.73
N PRO A 182 -18.51 -3.34 -7.68
CA PRO A 182 -18.47 -2.98 -9.11
C PRO A 182 -19.08 -1.62 -9.44
N ASP A 183 -19.88 -1.06 -8.54
CA ASP A 183 -20.53 0.23 -8.74
C ASP A 183 -19.86 1.38 -7.98
N THR A 184 -18.85 1.10 -7.16
CA THR A 184 -18.22 2.11 -6.29
C THR A 184 -16.70 2.15 -6.36
N VAL A 185 -16.00 1.01 -6.42
CA VAL A 185 -14.53 1.01 -6.57
C VAL A 185 -14.18 1.31 -8.02
N VAL A 186 -13.57 2.47 -8.27
CA VAL A 186 -13.26 2.96 -9.62
C VAL A 186 -11.99 2.33 -10.17
N VAL A 187 -10.96 2.31 -9.34
CA VAL A 187 -9.60 1.85 -9.66
C VAL A 187 -8.85 1.61 -8.36
N SER A 188 -7.83 0.76 -8.39
CA SER A 188 -6.98 0.45 -7.24
C SER A 188 -5.50 0.59 -7.57
N ALA A 189 -4.71 1.03 -6.58
CA ALA A 189 -3.25 0.92 -6.63
C ALA A 189 -2.87 -0.47 -6.14
N LEU A 190 -2.30 -1.30 -7.00
CA LEU A 190 -2.02 -2.71 -6.71
C LEU A 190 -0.56 -2.90 -6.29
N TRP A 191 -0.34 -3.82 -5.36
CA TRP A 191 0.98 -4.28 -4.94
C TRP A 191 1.19 -5.74 -5.31
N ASN A 192 2.27 -5.99 -6.05
CA ASN A 192 2.67 -7.30 -6.53
C ASN A 192 3.98 -7.66 -5.83
N MET A 193 3.95 -8.66 -4.95
CA MET A 193 5.13 -9.11 -4.21
C MET A 193 6.01 -10.06 -5.00
N GLU A 194 5.54 -10.55 -6.15
CA GLU A 194 6.22 -11.51 -7.00
C GLU A 194 7.65 -11.08 -7.34
N PRO A 195 7.94 -9.84 -7.83
CA PRO A 195 9.31 -9.44 -8.16
C PRO A 195 10.25 -9.43 -6.94
N THR A 196 9.73 -9.03 -5.78
CA THR A 196 10.45 -9.02 -4.50
C THR A 196 10.79 -10.45 -4.07
N ILE A 197 9.80 -11.34 -4.06
CA ILE A 197 9.95 -12.73 -3.64
C ILE A 197 10.81 -13.53 -4.62
N GLU A 198 10.62 -13.37 -5.93
CA GLU A 198 11.44 -14.02 -6.96
C GLU A 198 12.91 -13.64 -6.84
N THR A 199 13.19 -12.34 -6.62
CA THR A 199 14.55 -11.87 -6.41
C THR A 199 15.17 -12.50 -5.17
N ALA A 200 14.45 -12.52 -4.05
CA ALA A 200 14.95 -13.09 -2.80
C ALA A 200 15.17 -14.60 -2.91
N LEU A 201 14.24 -15.33 -3.52
CA LEU A 201 14.40 -16.77 -3.76
C LEU A 201 15.62 -17.06 -4.65
N LYS A 202 15.87 -16.24 -5.67
CA LYS A 202 17.05 -16.37 -6.53
C LYS A 202 18.34 -16.14 -5.76
N THR A 203 18.42 -15.12 -4.90
CA THR A 203 19.62 -14.83 -4.11
C THR A 203 19.87 -15.88 -3.04
N VAL A 204 18.82 -16.38 -2.35
CA VAL A 204 18.92 -17.48 -1.39
C VAL A 204 19.42 -18.76 -2.06
N LYS A 205 18.80 -19.20 -3.17
CA LYS A 205 19.22 -20.43 -3.88
C LYS A 205 20.67 -20.35 -4.38
N ALA A 206 21.14 -19.16 -4.73
CA ALA A 206 22.50 -18.94 -5.18
C ALA A 206 23.52 -18.84 -4.02
N GLY A 207 23.09 -18.89 -2.75
CA GLY A 207 23.96 -18.66 -1.60
C GLY A 207 24.48 -17.23 -1.50
N LYS A 208 23.77 -16.26 -2.10
CA LYS A 208 24.17 -14.84 -2.22
C LYS A 208 23.23 -13.90 -1.48
N PHE A 209 22.30 -14.42 -0.69
CA PHE A 209 21.43 -13.58 0.12
C PHE A 209 22.26 -12.78 1.12
N LYS A 210 21.97 -11.48 1.21
CA LYS A 210 22.57 -10.56 2.17
C LYS A 210 21.53 -9.50 2.52
N ALA A 211 21.75 -8.81 3.63
CA ALA A 211 20.92 -7.68 4.03
C ALA A 211 20.97 -6.56 2.98
N GLU A 212 19.86 -6.39 2.25
CA GLU A 212 19.64 -5.32 1.28
C GLU A 212 18.22 -4.78 1.39
N ASP A 213 18.00 -3.63 0.75
CA ASP A 213 16.70 -3.01 0.62
C ASP A 213 16.07 -3.48 -0.71
N TYR A 214 15.01 -4.27 -0.58
CA TYR A 214 14.24 -4.83 -1.68
C TYR A 214 13.10 -3.90 -2.13
N GLY A 215 12.91 -2.74 -1.48
CA GLY A 215 11.80 -1.84 -1.74
C GLY A 215 11.68 -1.36 -3.19
N GLN A 216 12.80 -1.28 -3.93
CA GLN A 216 12.79 -0.95 -5.35
C GLN A 216 11.93 -1.91 -6.18
N TYR A 217 11.86 -3.19 -5.79
CA TYR A 217 11.13 -4.21 -6.52
C TYR A 217 9.62 -4.05 -6.41
N SER A 218 9.12 -3.24 -5.47
CA SER A 218 7.71 -2.85 -5.35
C SER A 218 7.29 -1.77 -6.37
N THR A 219 8.22 -1.14 -7.09
CA THR A 219 7.88 -0.06 -8.05
C THR A 219 7.35 -0.60 -9.38
N MET A 220 6.63 0.22 -10.14
CA MET A 220 6.04 -0.19 -11.43
C MET A 220 7.10 -0.61 -12.45
N LYS A 221 8.30 -0.01 -12.39
CA LYS A 221 9.42 -0.38 -13.26
C LYS A 221 9.78 -1.86 -13.14
N PHE A 222 9.66 -2.42 -11.93
CA PHE A 222 9.91 -3.83 -11.65
C PHE A 222 8.64 -4.68 -11.69
N LYS A 223 7.49 -4.10 -12.10
CA LYS A 223 6.16 -4.71 -12.05
C LYS A 223 5.72 -5.11 -10.65
N GLY A 224 6.34 -4.55 -9.61
CA GLY A 224 5.94 -4.78 -8.23
C GLY A 224 4.72 -3.99 -7.82
N SER A 225 4.24 -3.11 -8.69
CA SER A 225 2.98 -2.41 -8.51
C SER A 225 2.42 -1.99 -9.84
N GLU A 226 1.12 -1.76 -9.87
CA GLU A 226 0.42 -1.32 -11.07
C GLU A 226 -0.90 -0.64 -10.74
N LEU A 227 -1.47 0.01 -11.75
CA LEU A 227 -2.83 0.51 -11.69
C LEU A 227 -3.78 -0.61 -12.12
N SER A 228 -4.85 -0.87 -11.35
CA SER A 228 -5.87 -1.82 -11.77
C SER A 228 -6.57 -1.36 -13.06
N LYS A 229 -7.22 -2.30 -13.76
CA LYS A 229 -8.14 -1.93 -14.85
C LYS A 229 -9.32 -1.13 -14.30
N LEU A 230 -9.86 -0.22 -15.11
CA LEU A 230 -11.08 0.52 -14.77
C LEU A 230 -12.34 -0.36 -14.75
N GLY A 231 -12.33 -1.50 -15.46
CA GLY A 231 -13.43 -2.46 -15.45
C GLY A 231 -14.79 -1.83 -15.73
N THR A 232 -15.74 -1.94 -14.80
CA THR A 232 -17.10 -1.39 -14.91
C THR A 232 -17.14 0.15 -14.97
N PHE A 233 -16.02 0.81 -14.69
CA PHE A 233 -15.85 2.26 -14.78
C PHE A 233 -15.21 2.74 -16.09
N GLU A 234 -14.84 1.85 -17.01
CA GLU A 234 -14.16 2.24 -18.27
C GLU A 234 -14.98 3.27 -19.08
N ALA A 235 -16.30 3.13 -19.11
CA ALA A 235 -17.19 4.09 -19.76
C ALA A 235 -17.63 5.26 -18.84
N LYS A 236 -17.38 5.17 -17.52
CA LYS A 236 -17.80 6.15 -16.50
C LYS A 236 -16.71 7.19 -16.21
N VAL A 237 -15.43 6.83 -16.39
CA VAL A 237 -14.30 7.75 -16.28
C VAL A 237 -14.19 8.58 -17.57
N PRO A 238 -14.11 9.92 -17.48
CA PRO A 238 -13.96 10.77 -18.66
C PRO A 238 -12.74 10.36 -19.51
N LYS A 239 -12.90 10.23 -20.83
CA LYS A 239 -11.83 9.80 -21.74
C LYS A 239 -10.58 10.68 -21.69
N GLU A 240 -10.77 11.98 -21.51
CA GLU A 240 -9.66 12.93 -21.35
C GLU A 240 -8.89 12.66 -20.05
N LEU A 241 -9.58 12.36 -18.95
CA LEU A 241 -8.96 12.02 -17.67
C LEU A 241 -8.16 10.71 -17.78
N ALA A 242 -8.76 9.67 -18.37
CA ALA A 242 -8.09 8.40 -18.61
C ALA A 242 -6.82 8.57 -19.48
N SER A 243 -6.91 9.40 -20.53
CA SER A 243 -5.76 9.72 -21.38
C SER A 243 -4.65 10.45 -20.63
N LYS A 244 -4.99 11.43 -19.77
CA LYS A 244 -4.01 12.14 -18.93
C LYS A 244 -3.29 11.20 -17.96
N VAL A 245 -4.03 10.30 -17.32
CA VAL A 245 -3.46 9.29 -16.41
C VAL A 245 -2.56 8.32 -17.16
N ALA A 246 -2.96 7.82 -18.32
CA ALA A 246 -2.14 6.94 -19.14
C ALA A 246 -0.83 7.63 -19.60
N ALA A 247 -0.90 8.91 -19.97
CA ALA A 247 0.29 9.70 -20.31
C ALA A 247 1.22 9.86 -19.09
N LYS A 248 0.68 10.17 -17.91
CA LYS A 248 1.47 10.27 -16.67
C LYS A 248 2.11 8.94 -16.28
N GLN A 249 1.38 7.84 -16.42
CA GLN A 249 1.89 6.49 -16.17
C GLN A 249 3.09 6.19 -17.08
N LYS A 250 3.01 6.57 -18.36
CA LYS A 250 4.13 6.46 -19.30
C LYS A 250 5.32 7.32 -18.87
N ASP A 251 5.09 8.56 -18.44
CA ASP A 251 6.18 9.43 -17.97
C ASP A 251 6.87 8.89 -16.71
N ILE A 252 6.14 8.24 -15.80
CA ILE A 252 6.71 7.54 -14.64
C ILE A 252 7.59 6.38 -15.09
N LEU A 253 7.08 5.51 -15.96
CA LEU A 253 7.81 4.35 -16.48
C LEU A 253 9.07 4.75 -17.26
N ASP A 254 8.98 5.84 -18.04
CA ASP A 254 10.09 6.42 -18.79
C ASP A 254 11.04 7.26 -17.91
N SER A 255 10.79 7.35 -16.59
CA SER A 255 11.55 8.16 -15.64
C SER A 255 11.59 9.67 -15.96
N LYS A 256 10.63 10.16 -16.75
CA LYS A 256 10.43 11.61 -17.04
C LYS A 256 9.71 12.33 -15.91
N PHE A 257 8.95 11.58 -15.11
CA PHE A 257 8.31 12.07 -13.90
C PHE A 257 8.65 11.17 -12.73
N LYS A 258 9.11 11.77 -11.63
CA LYS A 258 9.34 11.06 -10.37
C LYS A 258 8.26 11.48 -9.38
N VAL A 259 7.48 10.52 -8.91
CA VAL A 259 6.48 10.78 -7.87
C VAL A 259 7.18 11.23 -6.58
N PRO A 260 6.82 12.39 -6.00
CA PRO A 260 7.39 12.83 -4.73
C PRO A 260 7.11 11.84 -3.61
N VAL A 261 8.13 11.59 -2.78
CA VAL A 261 8.01 10.77 -1.57
C VAL A 261 7.97 11.69 -0.36
N VAL A 262 6.86 11.66 0.38
CA VAL A 262 6.65 12.45 1.59
C VAL A 262 6.11 11.54 2.67
N GLU A 263 6.87 11.35 3.75
CA GLU A 263 6.58 10.35 4.80
C GLU A 263 6.10 10.97 6.12
N THR A 264 5.95 12.30 6.15
CA THR A 264 5.33 13.01 7.28
C THR A 264 3.83 12.74 7.33
N GLU A 265 3.24 12.77 8.53
CA GLU A 265 1.80 12.56 8.70
C GLU A 265 0.99 13.60 7.89
N PRO A 266 0.10 13.15 6.96
CA PRO A 266 -0.72 14.05 6.17
C PRO A 266 -1.78 14.73 7.04
N LYS A 267 -2.07 15.99 6.73
CA LYS A 267 -3.08 16.79 7.44
C LYS A 267 -4.32 17.00 6.58
N SER A 268 -5.49 17.01 7.24
CA SER A 268 -6.73 17.45 6.60
C SER A 268 -6.58 18.88 6.07
N THR A 269 -7.08 19.11 4.85
CA THR A 269 -7.17 20.44 4.24
C THR A 269 -8.60 20.92 4.10
N ALA A 270 -9.58 20.00 4.20
CA ALA A 270 -10.99 20.33 4.17
C ALA A 270 -11.41 21.05 5.46
N LYS A 271 -12.17 22.13 5.29
CA LYS A 271 -12.83 22.84 6.40
C LYS A 271 -14.17 22.20 6.76
#